data_AF-A0A8S3TPW2-F1
#
_entry.id   AF-A0A8S3TPW2-F1
#
_cell.length_a   1.000
_cell.length_b   1.000
_cell.length_c   1.000
_cell.angle_alpha   90.00
_cell.angle_beta   90.00
_cell.angle_gamma   90.00
#
_symmetry.space_group_name_H-M   'P 1'
#
loop_
_entity.id
_entity.type
_entity.pdbx_description
1 polymer ?
#
loop_
_entity_poly.entity_id
_entity_poly.type
_entity_poly.pdbx_seq_one_letter_code
_entity_poly.pdbx_strand_id
1 'polypeptide(L)'
;MLKTNQFSVLGILGLPDSDRIQVITLSDLECDYLNATNCCDKLNKWVLVEAIAQCVLAVLLLLTGHWILFLMYAPVTAWLVYKLVNKPSGDIGMYDPTEIHNRQQLKTYMKENLIKMGSHLIFFFIFLYWMIYSLIKGL
;
A
#
# COMPACT_ATOMS: atom_id res chain seq x y z
N MET A 1 -13.11 8.58 -22.55
CA MET A 1 -11.84 8.66 -21.79
C MET A 1 -11.97 8.21 -20.32
N LEU A 2 -13.07 8.51 -19.61
CA LEU A 2 -13.29 8.08 -18.22
C LEU A 2 -13.22 6.56 -17.99
N LYS A 3 -13.72 5.77 -18.94
CA LYS A 3 -13.80 4.30 -18.83
C LYS A 3 -12.41 3.63 -18.84
N THR A 4 -11.49 4.08 -19.70
CA THR A 4 -10.13 3.52 -19.80
C THR A 4 -9.32 3.78 -18.53
N ASN A 5 -9.45 4.97 -17.93
CA ASN A 5 -8.74 5.31 -16.69
C ASN A 5 -9.28 4.55 -15.48
N GLN A 6 -10.59 4.26 -15.41
CA GLN A 6 -11.17 3.43 -14.34
C GLN A 6 -10.66 1.98 -14.38
N PHE A 7 -10.50 1.39 -15.59
CA PHE A 7 -9.87 0.07 -15.75
C PHE A 7 -8.39 0.08 -15.37
N SER A 8 -7.63 1.14 -15.69
CA SER A 8 -6.24 1.30 -15.25
C SER A 8 -6.12 1.43 -13.72
N VAL A 9 -7.02 2.19 -13.08
CA VAL A 9 -7.07 2.36 -11.61
C VAL A 9 -7.40 1.03 -10.91
N LEU A 10 -8.37 0.27 -11.42
CA LEU A 10 -8.70 -1.06 -10.88
C LEU A 10 -7.54 -2.05 -11.09
N GLY A 11 -6.81 -1.94 -12.20
CA GLY A 11 -5.60 -2.73 -12.45
C GLY A 11 -4.47 -2.41 -11.46
N ILE A 12 -4.25 -1.14 -11.13
CA ILE A 12 -3.23 -0.73 -10.15
C ILE A 12 -3.63 -1.11 -8.72
N LEU A 13 -4.91 -0.93 -8.35
CA LEU A 13 -5.43 -1.26 -7.02
C LEU A 13 -5.63 -2.78 -6.84
N GLY A 14 -5.85 -3.50 -7.94
CA GLY A 14 -6.12 -4.93 -7.99
C GLY A 14 -4.88 -5.81 -8.15
N LEU A 15 -3.66 -5.25 -8.16
CA LEU A 15 -2.43 -6.03 -8.08
C LEU A 15 -2.15 -6.41 -6.62
N PRO A 16 -2.33 -7.68 -6.23
CA PRO A 16 -2.12 -8.14 -4.87
C PRO A 16 -0.63 -8.40 -4.54
N ASP A 17 0.31 -7.91 -5.35
CA ASP A 17 1.68 -8.39 -5.30
C ASP A 17 2.48 -7.78 -4.13
N SER A 18 2.37 -6.48 -3.83
CA SER A 18 3.22 -5.87 -2.78
C SER A 18 2.82 -6.31 -1.36
N ASP A 19 1.56 -6.12 -0.96
CA ASP A 19 1.09 -6.39 0.41
C ASP A 19 1.26 -7.87 0.81
N ARG A 20 0.98 -8.80 -0.13
CA ARG A 20 1.14 -10.25 0.12
C ARG A 20 2.61 -10.64 0.27
N ILE A 21 3.50 -10.10 -0.57
CA ILE A 21 4.94 -10.37 -0.48
C ILE A 21 5.47 -9.90 0.87
N GLN A 22 4.99 -8.77 1.40
CA GLN A 22 5.39 -8.28 2.72
C GLN A 22 4.96 -9.24 3.84
N VAL A 23 3.71 -9.73 3.85
CA VAL A 23 3.23 -10.69 4.86
C VAL A 23 4.02 -12.00 4.80
N ILE A 24 4.28 -12.54 3.60
CA ILE A 24 5.02 -13.80 3.43
C ILE A 24 6.47 -13.62 3.90
N THR A 25 7.14 -12.54 3.48
CA THR A 25 8.53 -12.28 3.87
C THR A 25 8.67 -12.08 5.38
N LEU A 26 7.69 -11.43 6.03
CA LEU A 26 7.61 -11.29 7.49
C LEU A 26 7.34 -12.63 8.19
N SER A 27 6.51 -13.50 7.60
CA SER A 27 6.24 -14.84 8.12
C SER A 27 7.45 -15.77 7.99
N ASP A 28 8.21 -15.68 6.90
CA ASP A 28 9.48 -16.41 6.74
C ASP A 28 10.54 -15.92 7.74
N LEU A 29 10.53 -14.62 8.06
CA LEU A 29 11.38 -14.03 9.09
C LEU A 29 10.97 -14.48 10.50
N GLU A 30 9.66 -14.59 10.81
CA GLU A 30 9.18 -15.08 12.12
C GLU A 30 9.61 -16.53 12.39
N CYS A 31 9.66 -17.34 11.34
CA CYS A 31 10.14 -18.72 11.37
C CYS A 31 11.68 -18.85 11.32
N ASP A 32 12.42 -17.74 11.42
CA ASP A 32 13.89 -17.68 11.33
C ASP A 32 14.47 -18.30 10.03
N TYR A 33 13.69 -18.29 8.94
CA TYR A 33 14.07 -18.92 7.67
C TYR A 33 14.94 -18.00 6.78
N LEU A 34 14.92 -16.68 7.03
CA LEU A 34 15.54 -15.64 6.19
C LEU A 34 16.41 -14.69 7.03
N ASN A 35 17.54 -14.23 6.47
CA ASN A 35 18.41 -13.26 7.14
C ASN A 35 17.71 -11.87 7.24
N ALA A 36 17.66 -11.29 8.44
CA ALA A 36 16.96 -10.03 8.72
C ALA A 36 17.46 -8.85 7.85
N THR A 37 18.76 -8.78 7.57
CA THR A 37 19.36 -7.70 6.75
C THR A 37 18.85 -7.73 5.30
N ASN A 38 18.90 -8.89 4.65
CA ASN A 38 18.41 -9.05 3.27
C ASN A 38 16.88 -8.89 3.18
N CYS A 39 16.17 -9.24 4.26
CA CYS A 39 14.73 -9.02 4.39
C CYS A 39 14.40 -7.52 4.46
N CYS A 40 15.09 -6.76 5.32
CA CYS A 40 14.86 -5.31 5.48
C CYS A 40 15.11 -4.53 4.18
N ASP A 41 16.16 -4.85 3.42
CA ASP A 41 16.44 -4.20 2.13
C ASP A 41 15.33 -4.45 1.10
N LYS A 42 14.86 -5.69 1.01
CA LYS A 42 13.73 -6.05 0.13
C LYS A 42 12.46 -5.34 0.59
N LEU A 43 12.15 -5.40 1.88
CA LEU A 43 10.94 -4.83 2.46
C LEU A 43 10.91 -3.29 2.30
N ASN A 44 12.03 -2.62 2.54
CA ASN A 44 12.17 -1.18 2.34
C ASN A 44 11.95 -0.78 0.87
N LYS A 45 12.52 -1.56 -0.07
CA LYS A 45 12.30 -1.34 -1.50
C LYS A 45 10.82 -1.50 -1.88
N TRP A 46 10.15 -2.53 -1.37
CA TRP A 46 8.73 -2.77 -1.64
C TRP A 46 7.84 -1.68 -1.05
N VAL A 47 8.07 -1.27 0.19
CA VAL A 47 7.32 -0.19 0.83
C VAL A 47 7.48 1.13 0.08
N LEU A 48 8.68 1.43 -0.41
CA LEU A 48 8.93 2.65 -1.19
C LEU A 48 8.24 2.60 -2.56
N VAL A 49 8.32 1.47 -3.27
CA VAL A 49 7.62 1.27 -4.55
C VAL A 49 6.10 1.40 -4.36
N GLU A 50 5.56 0.83 -3.29
CA GLU A 50 4.13 0.91 -3.00
C GLU A 50 3.69 2.33 -2.65
N ALA A 51 4.47 3.06 -1.85
CA ALA A 51 4.18 4.45 -1.54
C ALA A 51 4.13 5.33 -2.79
N ILE A 52 5.04 5.11 -3.73
CA ILE A 52 5.05 5.78 -5.04
C ILE A 52 3.78 5.41 -5.82
N ALA A 53 3.42 4.13 -5.88
CA ALA A 53 2.22 3.66 -6.57
C ALA A 53 0.95 4.31 -6.00
N GLN A 54 0.84 4.40 -4.67
CA GLN A 54 -0.29 5.06 -4.02
C GLN A 54 -0.34 6.57 -4.32
N CYS A 55 0.81 7.26 -4.34
CA CYS A 55 0.87 8.67 -4.73
C CYS A 55 0.45 8.88 -6.19
N VAL A 56 0.94 8.03 -7.10
CA VAL A 56 0.55 8.05 -8.52
C VAL A 56 -0.96 7.83 -8.67
N LEU A 57 -1.53 6.90 -7.91
CA LEU A 57 -2.97 6.64 -7.92
C LEU A 57 -3.78 7.84 -7.42
N ALA A 58 -3.34 8.50 -6.34
CA ALA A 58 -3.99 9.70 -5.83
C ALA A 58 -3.97 10.85 -6.86
N VAL A 59 -2.85 11.06 -7.55
CA VAL A 59 -2.73 12.05 -8.63
C VAL A 59 -3.61 11.67 -9.82
N LEU A 60 -3.68 10.40 -10.20
CA LEU A 60 -4.54 9.92 -11.27
C LEU A 60 -6.03 10.12 -10.95
N LEU A 61 -6.44 9.90 -9.69
CA LEU A 61 -7.80 10.18 -9.21
C LEU A 61 -8.14 11.67 -9.24
N LEU A 62 -7.15 12.53 -8.95
CA LEU A 62 -7.30 13.99 -9.05
C LEU A 62 -7.48 14.42 -10.52
N LEU A 63 -6.64 13.92 -11.43
CA LEU A 63 -6.70 14.23 -12.87
C LEU A 63 -7.98 13.72 -13.54
N THR A 64 -8.56 12.62 -13.04
CA THR A 64 -9.82 12.08 -13.57
C THR A 64 -11.06 12.80 -13.05
N GLY A 65 -10.92 13.76 -12.12
CA GLY A 65 -12.05 14.56 -11.61
C GLY A 65 -12.97 13.80 -10.66
N HIS A 66 -12.53 12.70 -10.04
CA HIS A 66 -13.33 11.94 -9.07
C HIS A 66 -13.08 12.46 -7.64
N TRP A 67 -13.53 13.67 -7.35
CA TRP A 67 -13.26 14.39 -6.10
C TRP A 67 -13.66 13.60 -4.84
N ILE A 68 -14.77 12.86 -4.88
CA ILE A 68 -15.26 12.07 -3.73
C ILE A 68 -14.31 10.89 -3.43
N LEU A 69 -13.88 10.16 -4.46
CA LEU A 69 -12.95 9.05 -4.31
C LEU A 69 -11.56 9.54 -3.88
N PHE A 70 -11.11 10.67 -4.45
CA PHE A 70 -9.88 11.32 -4.03
C PHE A 70 -9.94 11.73 -2.56
N LEU A 71 -11.00 12.39 -2.09
CA LEU A 71 -11.12 12.82 -0.69
C LEU A 71 -11.07 11.63 0.28
N MET A 72 -11.62 10.48 -0.10
CA MET A 72 -11.59 9.27 0.72
C MET A 72 -10.21 8.57 0.71
N TYR A 73 -9.48 8.63 -0.40
CA TYR A 73 -8.15 8.03 -0.56
C TYR A 73 -6.99 8.93 -0.07
N ALA A 74 -7.21 10.25 -0.10
CA ALA A 74 -6.28 11.27 0.36
C ALA A 74 -5.79 11.09 1.81
N PRO A 75 -6.63 10.78 2.83
CA PRO A 75 -6.14 10.62 4.20
C PRO A 75 -5.20 9.42 4.35
N VAL A 76 -5.45 8.32 3.64
CA VAL A 76 -4.61 7.12 3.68
C VAL A 76 -3.23 7.40 3.06
N THR A 77 -3.22 8.05 1.90
CA THR A 77 -1.99 8.43 1.21
C THR A 77 -1.21 9.51 1.93
N ALA A 78 -1.89 10.55 2.45
CA ALA A 78 -1.27 11.60 3.24
C ALA A 78 -0.65 11.04 4.52
N TRP A 79 -1.30 10.08 5.19
CA TRP A 79 -0.73 9.41 6.36
C TRP A 79 0.55 8.65 6.01
N LEU A 80 0.57 7.91 4.89
CA LEU A 80 1.76 7.19 4.45
C LEU A 80 2.91 8.16 4.13
N VAL A 81 2.63 9.24 3.38
CA VAL A 81 3.63 10.27 3.04
C VAL A 81 4.14 10.96 4.31
N TYR A 82 3.26 11.29 5.25
CA TYR A 82 3.66 11.86 6.54
C TYR A 82 4.59 10.91 7.32
N LYS A 83 4.28 9.61 7.32
CA LYS A 83 5.14 8.59 7.94
C LYS A 83 6.50 8.46 7.24
N LEU A 84 6.53 8.58 5.90
CA LEU A 84 7.75 8.58 5.09
C LEU A 84 8.64 9.80 5.35
N VAL A 85 8.05 10.99 5.42
CA VAL A 85 8.79 12.26 5.54
C VAL A 85 9.27 12.52 6.97
N ASN A 86 8.48 12.16 7.99
CA ASN A 86 8.87 12.36 9.39
C ASN A 86 9.82 11.29 9.94
N LYS A 87 10.19 10.28 9.14
CA LYS A 87 11.17 9.30 9.58
C LYS A 87 12.58 9.92 9.49
N PRO A 88 13.37 9.92 10.58
CA PRO A 88 14.70 10.52 10.58
C PRO A 88 15.59 9.87 9.51
N SER A 89 16.15 10.71 8.62
CA SER A 89 16.90 10.32 7.41
C SER A 89 18.28 9.69 7.67
N GLY A 90 18.60 9.34 8.92
CA GLY A 90 19.88 8.72 9.32
C GLY A 90 19.84 7.19 9.31
N ASP A 91 18.66 6.59 9.13
CA ASP A 91 18.43 5.16 9.19
C ASP A 91 18.27 4.59 7.76
N ILE A 92 18.86 3.43 7.49
CA ILE A 92 18.88 2.79 6.16
C ILE A 92 17.53 2.11 5.87
N GLY A 93 16.45 2.88 5.89
CA GLY A 93 15.11 2.44 5.46
C GLY A 93 14.05 2.42 6.55
N MET A 94 12.84 2.02 6.15
CA MET A 94 11.69 1.90 7.06
C MET A 94 11.84 0.81 8.12
N TYR A 95 12.71 -0.17 7.87
CA TYR A 95 12.93 -1.33 8.73
C TYR A 95 14.41 -1.48 9.04
N ASP A 96 14.78 -1.38 10.32
CA ASP A 96 16.14 -1.64 10.78
C ASP A 96 16.27 -3.13 11.18
N PRO A 97 17.31 -3.85 10.71
CA PRO A 97 17.54 -5.25 11.05
C PRO A 97 17.77 -5.51 12.55
N THR A 98 18.21 -4.52 13.31
CA THR A 98 18.41 -4.62 14.77
C THR A 98 17.09 -4.54 15.53
N GLU A 99 16.11 -3.78 15.05
CA GLU A 99 14.79 -3.67 15.67
C GLU A 99 13.84 -4.79 15.26
N ILE A 100 13.98 -5.33 14.04
CA ILE A 100 13.03 -6.32 13.49
C ILE A 100 13.12 -7.70 14.17
N HIS A 101 14.25 -8.00 14.81
CA HIS A 101 14.44 -9.25 15.56
C HIS A 101 13.67 -9.25 16.89
N ASN A 102 13.19 -8.09 17.35
CA ASN A 102 12.32 -8.02 18.51
C ASN A 102 10.93 -8.56 18.13
N ARG A 103 10.58 -9.73 18.68
CA ARG A 103 9.29 -10.42 18.44
C ARG A 103 8.06 -9.52 18.67
N GLN A 104 8.14 -8.52 19.54
CA GLN A 104 7.05 -7.56 19.78
C GLN A 104 6.88 -6.57 18.62
N GLN A 105 7.98 -6.07 18.07
CA GLN A 105 7.97 -5.16 16.92
C GLN A 105 7.51 -5.89 15.65
N LEU A 106 8.01 -7.12 15.43
CA LEU A 106 7.60 -7.96 14.31
C LEU A 106 6.08 -8.18 14.24
N LYS A 107 5.44 -8.54 15.38
CA LYS A 107 3.98 -8.69 15.46
C LYS A 107 3.23 -7.39 15.18
N THR A 108 3.81 -6.25 15.58
CA THR A 108 3.23 -4.94 15.32
C THR A 108 3.28 -4.62 13.82
N TYR A 109 4.42 -4.87 13.16
CA TYR A 109 4.56 -4.69 11.71
C TYR A 109 3.63 -5.61 10.90
N MET A 110 3.48 -6.87 11.30
CA MET A 110 2.52 -7.78 10.66
C MET A 110 1.08 -7.29 10.84
N LYS A 111 0.72 -6.79 12.02
CA LYS A 111 -0.62 -6.24 12.28
C LYS A 111 -0.88 -4.98 11.47
N GLU A 112 0.09 -4.07 11.38
CA GLU A 112 -0.01 -2.87 10.52
C GLU A 112 -0.21 -3.26 9.06
N ASN A 113 0.57 -4.22 8.56
CA ASN A 113 0.48 -4.66 7.18
C ASN A 113 -0.87 -5.37 6.89
N LEU A 114 -1.39 -6.16 7.83
CA LEU A 114 -2.72 -6.77 7.72
C LEU A 114 -3.84 -5.73 7.69
N ILE A 115 -3.75 -4.69 8.52
CA ILE A 115 -4.73 -3.58 8.53
C ILE A 115 -4.69 -2.82 7.20
N LYS A 116 -3.48 -2.54 6.70
CA LYS A 116 -3.26 -1.88 5.41
C LYS A 116 -3.85 -2.71 4.25
N MET A 117 -3.57 -4.01 4.21
CA MET A 117 -4.15 -4.93 3.23
C MET A 117 -5.68 -4.96 3.33
N GLY A 118 -6.24 -5.02 4.54
CA GLY A 118 -7.69 -4.95 4.75
C GLY A 118 -8.29 -3.65 4.23
N SER A 119 -7.60 -2.52 4.40
CA SER A 119 -8.02 -1.22 3.87
C SER A 119 -8.07 -1.21 2.34
N HIS A 120 -7.04 -1.75 1.66
CA HIS A 120 -7.02 -1.89 0.20
C HIS A 120 -8.20 -2.74 -0.31
N LEU A 121 -8.53 -3.82 0.40
CA LEU A 121 -9.66 -4.69 0.05
C LEU A 121 -11.02 -3.97 0.17
N ILE A 122 -11.22 -3.13 1.19
CA ILE A 122 -12.43 -2.31 1.31
C ILE A 122 -12.52 -1.29 0.17
N PHE A 123 -11.42 -0.59 -0.12
CA PHE A 123 -11.36 0.34 -1.25
C PHE A 123 -11.65 -0.36 -2.58
N PHE A 124 -11.14 -1.58 -2.77
CA PHE A 124 -11.42 -2.39 -3.97
C PHE A 124 -12.93 -2.60 -4.18
N PHE A 125 -13.69 -2.94 -3.14
CA PHE A 125 -15.14 -3.07 -3.26
C PHE A 125 -15.84 -1.74 -3.56
N ILE A 126 -15.37 -0.63 -2.98
CA ILE A 126 -15.90 0.71 -3.26
C ILE A 126 -15.66 1.10 -4.73
N PHE A 127 -14.45 0.85 -5.24
CA PHE A 127 -14.09 1.08 -6.64
C PHE A 127 -14.91 0.20 -7.58
N LEU A 128 -15.12 -1.07 -7.26
CA LEU A 128 -16.01 -1.95 -8.02
C LEU A 128 -17.44 -1.42 -8.05
N TYR A 129 -17.99 -0.96 -6.93
CA TYR A 129 -19.32 -0.37 -6.89
C TYR A 129 -19.42 0.86 -7.80
N TRP A 130 -18.45 1.78 -7.73
CA TRP A 130 -18.41 2.95 -8.61
C TRP A 130 -18.27 2.60 -10.08
N MET A 131 -17.46 1.60 -10.41
CA MET A 131 -17.30 1.10 -11.77
C MET A 131 -18.62 0.53 -12.30
N ILE A 132 -19.28 -0.34 -11.54
CA ILE A 132 -20.57 -0.93 -11.91
C ILE A 132 -21.64 0.17 -12.04
N TYR A 133 -21.67 1.12 -11.12
CA TYR A 133 -22.60 2.25 -11.18
C TYR A 133 -22.38 3.09 -12.44
N SER A 134 -21.14 3.41 -12.79
CA SER A 134 -20.80 4.13 -14.03
C SER A 134 -21.13 3.31 -15.28
N LEU A 135 -20.97 1.99 -15.23
CA LEU A 135 -21.30 1.08 -16.32
C LEU A 135 -22.81 1.01 -16.55
N ILE A 136 -23.60 0.92 -15.49
CA ILE A 136 -25.07 0.87 -15.52
C ILE A 136 -25.66 2.22 -15.91
N LYS A 137 -25.09 3.32 -15.40
CA LYS A 137 -25.49 4.67 -15.82
C LYS A 137 -25.15 4.96 -17.29
N GLY A 138 -24.20 4.22 -17.86
CA GLY A 138 -24.02 4.00 -19.30
C GLY A 138 -24.08 5.26 -20.17
N LEU A 139 -22.90 5.77 -20.56
CA LEU A 139 -22.68 7.10 -21.17
C LEU A 139 -22.74 8.26 -20.16
#